data_AF-A0A0D8J2Q6-F1
#
_entry.id   AF-A0A0D8J2Q6-F1
#
_cell.length_a   1.000
_cell.length_b   1.000
_cell.length_c   1.000
_cell.angle_alpha   90.00
_cell.angle_beta   90.00
_cell.angle_gamma   90.00
#
_symmetry.space_group_name_H-M   'P 1'
#
loop_
_entity.id
_entity.type
_entity.pdbx_description
1 polymer ?
#
loop_
_entity_poly.entity_id
_entity_poly.type
_entity_poly.pdbx_seq_one_letter_code
_entity_poly.pdbx_strand_id
1 'polypeptide(L)'
;MDDLISRKALLEAAEHNVEFQEGIVDVYILESILAGMPAVDATPVVHGRWDDSGCFKFLDCKIAVRCSICGGCLTEKEYAESVWNFCPVCGAKMDGGNDND
;
A
#
# COMPACT_ATOMS: atom_id res chain seq x y z
N MET A 1 -4.56 9.12 2.28
CA MET A 1 -4.71 9.62 0.89
C MET A 1 -4.74 8.37 0.04
N ASP A 2 -5.91 8.00 -0.48
CA ASP A 2 -6.07 6.76 -1.23
C ASP A 2 -5.54 6.97 -2.65
N ASP A 3 -4.23 6.80 -2.82
CA ASP A 3 -3.53 7.09 -4.08
C ASP A 3 -3.93 6.13 -5.23
N LEU A 4 -4.77 5.12 -4.95
CA LEU A 4 -5.18 4.09 -5.89
C LEU A 4 -6.70 3.87 -5.80
N ILE A 5 -7.42 4.21 -6.86
CA ILE A 5 -8.81 3.80 -7.05
C ILE A 5 -8.84 2.47 -7.81
N SER A 6 -9.50 1.46 -7.25
CA SER A 6 -9.70 0.20 -7.98
C SER A 6 -10.59 0.44 -9.20
N ARG A 7 -10.45 -0.37 -10.26
CA ARG A 7 -11.34 -0.30 -11.44
C ARG A 7 -12.82 -0.38 -11.03
N LYS A 8 -13.13 -1.22 -10.03
CA LYS A 8 -14.48 -1.35 -9.47
C LYS A 8 -14.97 -0.03 -8.86
N ALA A 9 -14.17 0.58 -7.97
CA ALA A 9 -14.52 1.84 -7.34
C ALA A 9 -14.67 2.99 -8.34
N LEU A 10 -13.87 2.98 -9.42
CA LEU A 10 -13.97 3.95 -10.51
C LEU A 10 -15.30 3.81 -11.27
N LEU A 11 -15.72 2.59 -11.58
CA LEU A 11 -17.00 2.32 -12.25
C LEU A 11 -18.19 2.75 -11.36
N GLU A 12 -18.16 2.38 -10.07
CA GLU A 12 -19.18 2.82 -9.11
C GLU A 12 -19.26 4.36 -9.03
N ALA A 13 -18.12 5.06 -8.97
CA ALA A 13 -18.10 6.52 -8.96
C ALA A 13 -18.61 7.16 -10.26
N ALA A 14 -18.40 6.51 -11.41
CA ALA A 14 -18.89 6.96 -12.71
C ALA A 14 -20.41 6.82 -12.84
N GLU A 15 -20.98 5.74 -12.30
CA GLU A 15 -22.45 5.52 -12.28
C GLU A 15 -23.19 6.53 -11.38
N HIS A 16 -22.57 7.02 -10.31
CA HIS A 16 -23.22 7.92 -9.33
C HIS A 16 -23.11 9.42 -9.68
N ASN A 17 -22.27 9.83 -10.64
CA ASN A 17 -22.02 11.24 -10.99
C ASN A 17 -22.74 11.71 -12.27
N VAL A 18 -23.90 11.13 -12.60
CA VAL A 18 -24.64 11.46 -13.84
C VAL A 18 -25.47 12.74 -13.68
N GLU A 19 -24.80 13.89 -13.55
CA GLU A 19 -25.25 15.16 -14.12
C GLU A 19 -24.18 15.60 -15.15
N PHE A 20 -24.12 14.90 -16.28
CA PHE A 20 -23.23 15.25 -17.38
C PHE A 20 -23.77 16.48 -18.12
N GLN A 21 -23.17 17.65 -17.87
CA GLN A 21 -23.35 18.84 -18.69
C GLN A 21 -23.10 18.54 -20.17
N GLU A 22 -23.92 19.13 -21.03
CA GLU A 22 -24.00 18.95 -22.48
C GLU A 22 -22.65 18.70 -23.18
N GLY A 23 -22.40 17.43 -23.51
CA GLY A 23 -21.16 16.96 -24.12
C GLY A 23 -21.03 15.44 -23.95
N ILE A 24 -22.00 14.71 -24.48
CA ILE A 24 -22.29 13.31 -24.14
C ILE A 24 -21.13 12.38 -24.53
N VAL A 25 -20.39 11.89 -23.54
CA VAL A 25 -19.82 10.54 -23.60
C VAL A 25 -20.84 9.65 -22.90
N ASP A 26 -21.47 8.77 -23.66
CA ASP A 26 -22.42 7.78 -23.13
C ASP A 26 -21.72 6.94 -22.04
N VAL A 27 -22.38 6.67 -20.92
CA VAL A 27 -21.86 5.82 -19.84
C VAL A 27 -21.39 4.46 -20.39
N TYR A 28 -22.09 3.92 -21.40
CA TYR A 28 -21.68 2.69 -22.09
C TYR A 28 -20.34 2.82 -22.82
N ILE A 29 -20.02 4.00 -23.37
CA ILE A 29 -18.73 4.27 -24.00
C ILE A 29 -17.63 4.37 -22.93
N LEU A 30 -17.93 5.00 -21.79
CA LEU A 30 -16.98 5.14 -20.69
C LEU A 30 -16.61 3.77 -20.08
N GLU A 31 -17.59 2.91 -19.81
CA GLU A 31 -17.36 1.54 -19.34
C GLU A 31 -16.47 0.75 -20.31
N SER A 32 -16.75 0.87 -21.62
CA SER A 32 -15.98 0.18 -22.66
C SER A 32 -14.53 0.64 -22.71
N ILE A 33 -14.28 1.95 -22.55
CA ILE A 33 -12.93 2.52 -22.49
C ILE A 33 -12.21 2.01 -21.23
N LEU A 34 -12.85 2.08 -20.06
CA LEU A 34 -12.26 1.67 -18.78
C LEU A 34 -11.98 0.16 -18.70
N ALA A 35 -12.82 -0.66 -19.33
CA ALA A 35 -12.60 -2.10 -19.46
C ALA A 35 -11.39 -2.42 -20.36
N GLY A 36 -11.15 -1.61 -21.40
CA GLY A 36 -10.04 -1.78 -22.33
C GLY A 36 -8.69 -1.23 -21.84
N MET A 37 -8.69 -0.33 -20.85
CA MET A 37 -7.45 0.21 -20.28
C MET A 37 -6.76 -0.84 -19.39
N PRO A 38 -5.42 -0.97 -19.43
CA PRO A 38 -4.72 -1.83 -18.50
C PRO A 38 -4.95 -1.32 -17.07
N ALA A 39 -5.41 -2.21 -16.19
CA ALA A 39 -5.53 -1.94 -14.77
C ALA A 39 -4.79 -3.03 -14.00
N VAL A 40 -4.18 -2.63 -12.89
CA VAL A 40 -3.58 -3.54 -11.92
C VAL A 40 -4.48 -3.59 -10.70
N ASP A 41 -4.65 -4.77 -10.12
CA ASP A 41 -5.30 -4.89 -8.82
C ASP A 41 -4.40 -4.25 -7.77
N ALA A 42 -4.71 -3.00 -7.44
CA ALA A 42 -4.05 -2.26 -6.41
C ALA A 42 -4.60 -2.67 -5.04
N THR A 43 -3.73 -3.14 -4.16
CA THR A 43 -4.03 -3.24 -2.73
C THR A 43 -3.62 -1.94 -2.04
N PRO A 44 -4.37 -1.46 -1.04
CA PRO A 44 -3.94 -0.34 -0.21
C PRO A 44 -2.54 -0.56 0.36
N VAL A 45 -1.80 0.53 0.58
CA VAL A 45 -0.49 0.46 1.23
C VAL A 45 -0.68 -0.14 2.62
N VAL A 46 0.08 -1.19 2.93
CA VAL A 46 0.07 -1.77 4.27
C VAL A 46 1.07 -1.01 5.13
N HIS A 47 0.61 -0.47 6.26
CA HIS A 47 1.45 0.26 7.19
C HIS A 47 1.94 -0.64 8.31
N GLY A 48 3.24 -0.60 8.58
CA GLY A 48 3.91 -1.38 9.60
C GLY A 48 4.81 -0.52 10.48
N ARG A 49 5.46 -1.19 11.43
CA ARG A 49 6.51 -0.60 12.26
C ARG A 49 7.66 -1.57 12.45
N TRP A 50 8.86 -1.02 12.61
CA TRP A 50 10.02 -1.78 13.03
C TRP A 50 9.93 -2.01 14.55
N ASP A 51 10.08 -3.26 14.96
CA ASP A 51 10.25 -3.62 16.37
C ASP A 51 11.75 -3.76 16.64
N ASP A 52 12.32 -2.73 17.24
CA ASP A 52 13.71 -2.62 17.67
C ASP A 52 13.88 -2.81 19.18
N SER A 53 12.88 -3.39 19.86
CA SER A 53 12.87 -3.56 21.33
C SER A 53 13.95 -4.50 21.88
N GLY A 54 14.70 -5.20 21.00
CA GLY A 54 15.69 -6.18 21.40
C GLY A 54 15.12 -7.54 21.81
N CYS A 55 13.79 -7.75 21.71
CA CYS A 55 13.15 -8.99 22.13
C CYS A 55 13.29 -10.15 21.11
N PHE A 56 13.61 -9.84 19.85
CA PHE A 56 13.83 -10.83 18.81
C PHE A 56 15.33 -11.07 18.58
N LYS A 57 15.69 -12.33 18.35
CA LYS A 57 17.07 -12.74 18.08
C LYS A 57 17.16 -13.73 16.94
N PHE A 58 18.22 -13.62 16.16
CA PHE A 58 18.62 -14.66 15.21
C PHE A 58 19.18 -15.89 15.94
N LEU A 59 19.37 -17.00 15.22
CA LEU A 59 19.95 -18.22 15.79
C LEU A 59 21.37 -18.02 16.33
N ASP A 60 22.10 -17.02 15.83
CA ASP A 60 23.44 -16.63 16.32
C ASP A 60 23.38 -15.66 17.52
N CYS A 61 22.22 -15.53 18.15
CA CYS A 61 21.94 -14.68 19.32
C CYS A 61 22.06 -13.17 19.09
N LYS A 62 22.27 -12.70 17.85
CA LYS A 62 22.22 -11.26 17.54
C LYS A 62 20.79 -10.73 17.63
N ILE A 63 20.65 -9.50 18.09
CA ILE A 63 19.37 -8.80 18.13
C ILE A 63 18.86 -8.59 16.70
N ALA A 64 17.56 -8.85 16.52
CA ALA A 64 16.85 -8.66 15.28
C ALA A 64 15.86 -7.50 15.42
N VAL A 65 15.86 -6.61 14.43
CA VAL A 65 14.81 -5.60 14.23
C VAL A 65 13.77 -6.21 13.30
N ARG A 66 12.52 -6.34 13.77
CA ARG A 66 11.49 -7.14 13.10
C ARG A 66 10.39 -6.29 12.48
N CYS A 67 9.98 -6.60 11.26
CA CYS A 67 8.78 -6.02 10.65
C CYS A 67 7.51 -6.55 11.33
N SER A 68 6.62 -5.66 11.77
CA SER A 68 5.35 -6.03 12.41
C SER A 68 4.34 -6.73 11.50
N ILE A 69 4.51 -6.65 10.17
CA ILE A 69 3.56 -7.16 9.18
C ILE A 69 3.91 -8.59 8.73
N CYS A 70 5.12 -8.78 8.20
CA CYS A 70 5.54 -10.09 7.68
C CYS A 70 6.50 -10.84 8.60
N GLY A 71 7.01 -10.18 9.66
CA GLY A 71 8.02 -10.76 10.52
C GLY A 71 9.42 -10.85 9.93
N GLY A 72 9.67 -10.26 8.76
CA GLY A 72 11.01 -10.13 8.20
C GLY A 72 11.95 -9.42 9.18
N CYS A 73 13.16 -9.94 9.33
CA CYS A 73 14.13 -9.48 10.32
C CYS A 73 15.34 -8.85 9.64
N LEU A 74 15.82 -7.75 10.21
CA LEU A 74 17.09 -7.10 9.90
C LEU A 74 17.99 -7.18 11.12
N THR A 75 19.30 -7.19 10.93
CA THR A 75 20.25 -6.95 12.02
C THR A 75 20.23 -5.47 12.43
N GLU A 76 20.62 -5.15 13.66
CA GLU A 76 20.73 -3.75 14.11
C GLU A 76 21.68 -2.92 13.23
N LYS A 77 22.72 -3.56 12.69
CA LYS A 77 23.66 -2.91 11.77
C LYS A 77 22.97 -2.51 10.45
N GLU A 78 22.25 -3.44 9.82
CA GLU A 78 21.51 -3.16 8.59
C GLU A 78 20.46 -2.08 8.84
N TYR A 79 19.76 -2.14 9.97
CA TYR A 79 18.77 -1.14 10.37
C TYR A 79 19.39 0.27 10.49
N ALA A 80 20.58 0.39 11.07
CA ALA A 80 21.26 1.67 11.25
C ALA A 80 21.88 2.25 9.96
N GLU A 81 22.25 1.41 8.99
CA GLU A 81 22.96 1.82 7.76
C GLU A 81 22.03 2.37 6.65
N SER A 82 20.71 2.31 6.81
CA SER A 82 19.77 2.68 5.74
C SER A 82 18.49 3.33 6.26
N VAL A 83 17.84 4.12 5.41
CA VAL A 83 16.53 4.72 5.69
C VAL A 83 15.43 3.73 5.29
N TRP A 84 15.04 2.86 6.24
CA TRP A 84 14.08 1.78 6.02
C TRP A 84 12.62 2.24 6.06
N ASN A 85 12.24 3.13 5.14
CA ASN A 85 10.86 3.61 5.00
C ASN A 85 9.90 2.49 4.58
N PHE A 86 10.41 1.41 3.98
CA PHE A 86 9.63 0.25 3.57
C PHE A 86 10.33 -1.05 4.00
N CYS A 87 9.53 -2.06 4.32
CA CYS A 87 10.03 -3.41 4.54
C CYS A 87 10.47 -4.03 3.19
N PRO A 88 11.73 -4.48 3.04
CA PRO A 88 12.21 -5.05 1.78
C PRO A 88 11.61 -6.42 1.45
N VAL A 89 10.99 -7.08 2.44
CA VAL A 89 10.40 -8.42 2.29
C VAL A 89 8.94 -8.34 1.81
N CYS A 90 8.14 -7.42 2.36
CA CYS A 90 6.71 -7.35 2.10
C CYS A 90 6.20 -6.02 1.54
N GLY A 91 7.07 -5.01 1.40
CA GLY A 91 6.71 -3.70 0.88
C GLY A 91 5.90 -2.82 1.85
N ALA A 92 5.62 -3.27 3.07
CA ALA A 92 4.91 -2.45 4.06
C ALA A 92 5.65 -1.13 4.35
N LYS A 93 4.91 -0.03 4.41
CA LYS A 93 5.44 1.30 4.75
C LYS A 93 5.65 1.40 6.25
N MET A 94 6.85 1.73 6.68
CA MET A 94 7.29 1.63 8.08
C MET A 94 7.18 2.98 8.80
N ASP A 95 6.04 3.65 8.67
CA ASP A 95 5.76 4.97 9.25
C ASP A 95 5.06 4.88 10.63
N GLY A 96 4.93 3.67 11.19
CA GLY A 96 4.32 3.46 12.50
C GLY A 96 2.80 3.33 12.47
N GLY A 97 2.17 3.44 11.29
CA GLY A 97 0.71 3.32 11.13
C GLY A 97 -0.08 4.47 11.76
N ASN A 98 0.52 5.65 11.84
CA ASN A 98 -0.09 6.82 12.49
C ASN A 98 -0.81 7.71 11.48
N ASP A 99 -1.68 7.12 10.66
CA ASP A 99 -2.72 7.85 9.94
C ASP A 99 -3.98 7.76 10.82
N ASN A 100 -3.98 8.49 11.94
CA ASN A 100 -5.22 8.72 12.67
C ASN A 100 -6.04 9.74 11.86
N ASP A 101 -7.15 9.28 11.30
CA ASP A 101 -8.34 10.10 11.04
C ASP A 101 -8.79 10.84 12.32
#